data_AF-A0A2K9EDL8-F1
#
_entry.id   AF-A0A2K9EDL8-F1
#
_cell.length_a   1.000
_cell.length_b   1.000
_cell.length_c   1.000
_cell.angle_alpha   90.00
_cell.angle_beta   90.00
_cell.angle_gamma   90.00
#
_symmetry.space_group_name_H-M   'P 1'
#
loop_
_entity.id
_entity.type
_entity.pdbx_description
1 polymer ?
#
loop_
_entity_poly.entity_id
_entity_poly.type
_entity_poly.pdbx_seq_one_letter_code
_entity_poly.pdbx_strand_id
1 'polypeptide(L)'
;MPESDVRIQFKINENGQKPLEKYLNNNILDSESFAIHLVKKYETERTFDLPYNALSRKIRFPLAEGEDITARLTKPRGEWKKGSLATGSLNIEQKDSQILKGIKLFKSYSPKTIGVSENSDTIELNPNVTATVERPVFGDDPLNKKWLNLPDPRKPKVLDGEFTYGGEVRRTYVYKRDTGLYDEDEIEVEGVAKAPFNPGSDRIFINAYIYNGKKDLKPPSFENKIENNGNMYLQKSLLWQSEPYPFDVIRWMCHIDENGREHNWTAVDGQYKRTFLQQNSANIKVERIRTMADEYYQGRNAAAKGINRKDLYDKAVFATDKELQRFDYPIKSGYYFNPAGEYKITLETVTYKPVAGKTKDHENLVNALINSFRYETDLIYITDRREAVNINNNPVRSIGGKLQKEPGAVSVMNNQSVNGINLLTIDTSYKSDFEEVKYSSVSGGFTDERWKQVMEGYSESGTLDSRDNFKYREYVKEGQSMYKITETTEITIKVNKDNINFYTHAHMPDGEYYIRVWMADINLASNNFTSINNAYNLLGTLKGIVPLDEIIITVKGSMYDDTN
;
A
#
# COMPACT_ATOMS: atom_id res chain seq x y z
N MET A 1 53.34 11.71 34.01
CA MET A 1 53.13 11.67 35.48
C MET A 1 53.79 10.41 36.01
N PRO A 2 54.23 10.38 37.27
CA PRO A 2 54.91 9.22 37.85
C PRO A 2 53.99 8.00 37.93
N GLU A 3 54.55 6.80 37.73
CA GLU A 3 53.85 5.51 37.73
C GLU A 3 53.67 4.92 39.14
N SER A 4 54.05 5.67 40.18
CA SER A 4 53.95 5.28 41.58
C SER A 4 53.78 6.52 42.47
N ASP A 5 53.48 6.29 43.74
CA ASP A 5 53.45 7.35 44.74
C ASP A 5 54.76 8.15 44.76
N VAL A 6 54.66 9.46 44.86
CA VAL A 6 55.83 10.35 44.94
C VAL A 6 56.03 10.80 46.38
N ARG A 7 57.16 10.38 46.96
CA ARG A 7 57.67 10.88 48.24
C ARG A 7 58.84 11.82 47.98
N ILE A 8 58.72 13.06 48.46
CA ILE A 8 59.76 14.08 48.45
C ILE A 8 60.24 14.23 49.89
N GLN A 9 61.53 14.00 50.12
CA GLN A 9 62.14 14.16 51.42
C GLN A 9 63.28 15.18 51.31
N PHE A 10 63.21 16.25 52.08
CA PHE A 10 64.30 17.21 52.25
C PHE A 10 64.98 16.94 53.59
N LYS A 11 66.30 16.79 53.56
CA LYS A 11 67.12 16.60 54.75
C LYS A 11 68.19 17.67 54.80
N ILE A 12 68.20 18.45 55.88
CA ILE A 12 69.23 19.45 56.17
C ILE A 12 69.67 19.22 57.61
N ASN A 13 70.95 18.94 57.81
CA ASN A 13 71.54 18.71 59.14
C ASN A 13 70.74 17.67 59.97
N GLU A 14 70.40 16.53 59.36
CA GLU A 14 69.49 15.48 59.88
C GLU A 14 69.72 15.09 61.36
N ASN A 15 70.99 15.08 61.76
CA ASN A 15 71.50 14.68 63.06
C ASN A 15 71.87 15.87 63.96
N GLY A 16 71.63 17.11 63.52
CA GLY A 16 71.77 18.34 64.30
C GLY A 16 73.20 18.68 64.69
N GLN A 17 74.20 18.22 63.94
CA GLN A 17 75.61 18.32 64.34
C GLN A 17 76.38 19.45 63.64
N LYS A 18 75.97 19.90 62.45
CA LYS A 18 76.67 20.95 61.68
C LYS A 18 75.68 21.87 60.94
N PRO A 19 75.30 23.02 61.53
CA PRO A 19 75.67 23.52 62.86
C PRO A 19 75.06 22.69 64.00
N LEU A 20 75.52 22.86 65.24
CA LEU A 20 74.92 22.16 66.38
C LEU A 20 73.51 22.75 66.63
N GLU A 21 72.46 21.93 66.52
CA GLU A 21 71.08 22.36 66.63
C GLU A 21 70.37 21.66 67.79
N LYS A 22 69.65 22.45 68.61
CA LYS A 22 68.91 21.95 69.78
C LYS A 22 67.53 21.41 69.42
N TYR A 23 66.98 21.84 68.28
CA TYR A 23 65.66 21.46 67.77
C TYR A 23 65.83 20.81 66.40
N LEU A 24 65.51 19.51 66.30
CA LEU A 24 65.71 18.72 65.08
C LEU A 24 64.44 18.60 64.22
N ASN A 25 63.33 19.18 64.69
CA ASN A 25 61.98 18.93 64.17
C ASN A 25 61.75 19.46 62.75
N ASN A 26 62.63 20.33 62.25
CA ASN A 26 62.63 20.91 60.90
C ASN A 26 63.79 20.41 60.01
N ASN A 27 64.63 19.49 60.51
CA ASN A 27 65.84 19.01 59.84
C ASN A 27 65.52 17.94 58.79
N ILE A 28 64.39 17.26 58.96
CA ILE A 28 63.79 16.38 57.95
C ILE A 28 62.39 16.91 57.65
N LEU A 29 62.18 17.36 56.42
CA LEU A 29 60.86 17.58 55.87
C LEU A 29 60.51 16.40 54.98
N ASP A 30 59.61 15.54 55.44
CA ASP A 30 59.20 14.35 54.72
C ASP A 30 57.77 14.47 54.19
N SER A 31 57.59 14.26 52.90
CA SER A 31 56.27 14.23 52.28
C SER A 31 55.50 12.95 52.49
N GLU A 32 55.98 11.97 53.27
CA GLU A 32 55.27 10.73 53.52
C GLU A 32 53.81 10.94 53.98
N SER A 33 53.55 11.96 54.81
CA SER A 33 52.20 12.34 55.26
C SER A 33 51.41 13.24 54.29
N PHE A 34 52.00 13.60 53.15
CA PHE A 34 51.41 14.42 52.08
C PHE A 34 51.83 13.96 50.67
N ALA A 35 52.09 12.66 50.52
CA ALA A 35 52.59 12.07 49.29
C ALA A 35 51.55 12.21 48.17
N ILE A 36 52.02 12.41 46.94
CA ILE A 36 51.12 12.37 45.77
C ILE A 36 50.84 10.89 45.51
N HIS A 37 49.68 10.42 45.96
CA HIS A 37 49.25 9.05 45.72
C HIS A 37 48.81 8.84 44.28
N LEU A 38 49.27 7.74 43.67
CA LEU A 38 48.80 7.34 42.34
C LEU A 38 47.34 6.90 42.45
N VAL A 39 46.49 7.49 41.60
CA VAL A 39 45.08 7.14 41.53
C VAL A 39 44.85 6.20 40.35
N LYS A 40 44.28 5.02 40.62
CA LYS A 40 43.90 4.06 39.57
C LYS A 40 42.89 4.71 38.62
N LYS A 41 43.20 4.69 37.31
CA LYS A 41 42.28 5.10 36.25
C LYS A 41 41.40 3.90 35.84
N TYR A 42 40.12 4.16 35.60
CA TYR A 42 39.19 3.17 35.05
C TYR A 42 38.85 3.53 33.60
N GLU A 43 38.98 2.56 32.70
CA GLU A 43 38.61 2.67 31.29
C GLU A 43 37.68 1.51 30.95
N THR A 44 36.46 1.79 30.49
CA THR A 44 35.44 0.76 30.23
C THR A 44 34.79 0.96 28.86
N GLU A 45 34.30 -0.12 28.25
CA GLU A 45 33.61 -0.09 26.96
C GLU A 45 32.26 -0.81 27.03
N ARG A 46 31.21 -0.22 26.44
CA ARG A 46 29.86 -0.81 26.42
C ARG A 46 29.15 -0.57 25.10
N THR A 47 28.21 -1.45 24.79
CA THR A 47 27.41 -1.35 23.56
C THR A 47 25.92 -1.38 23.86
N PHE A 48 25.16 -0.50 23.21
CA PHE A 48 23.71 -0.51 23.22
C PHE A 48 23.14 -0.47 21.81
N ASP A 49 22.01 -1.13 21.61
CA ASP A 49 21.35 -1.16 20.31
C ASP A 49 20.23 -0.11 20.23
N LEU A 50 20.08 0.53 19.08
CA LEU A 50 18.87 1.26 18.70
C LEU A 50 18.13 0.39 17.65
N PRO A 51 17.07 -0.34 18.05
CA PRO A 51 16.36 -1.27 17.17
C PRO A 51 15.68 -0.59 15.97
N TYR A 52 15.38 -1.35 14.91
CA TYR A 52 14.78 -0.86 13.66
C TYR A 52 13.53 0.02 13.81
N ASN A 53 12.69 -0.24 14.81
CA ASN A 53 11.43 0.47 15.09
C ASN A 53 11.56 1.58 16.15
N ALA A 54 12.77 1.92 16.62
CA ALA A 54 12.97 2.88 17.71
C ALA A 54 13.42 4.26 17.21
N LEU A 55 12.68 5.33 17.52
CA LEU A 55 13.02 6.73 17.27
C LEU A 55 14.08 7.26 18.24
N SER A 56 14.06 6.77 19.48
CA SER A 56 15.09 7.07 20.47
C SER A 56 15.23 5.94 21.49
N ARG A 57 16.35 5.93 22.21
CA ARG A 57 16.59 5.05 23.35
C ARG A 57 17.21 5.84 24.50
N LYS A 58 16.66 5.66 25.70
CA LYS A 58 17.30 6.06 26.95
C LYS A 58 18.13 4.87 27.44
N ILE A 59 19.40 5.08 27.71
CA ILE A 59 20.33 4.06 28.22
C ILE A 59 20.72 4.40 29.64
N ARG A 60 20.91 3.38 30.49
CA ARG A 60 21.41 3.53 31.85
C ARG A 60 22.58 2.58 32.07
N PHE A 61 23.65 3.09 32.64
CA PHE A 61 24.85 2.31 32.96
C PHE A 61 25.55 2.85 34.21
N PRO A 62 26.15 2.00 35.05
CA PRO A 62 27.00 2.45 36.15
C PRO A 62 28.33 2.97 35.57
N LEU A 63 28.89 4.07 36.09
CA LEU A 63 30.28 4.44 35.74
C LEU A 63 31.28 3.45 36.33
N ALA A 64 32.47 3.34 35.73
CA ALA A 64 33.55 2.48 36.23
C ALA A 64 33.13 1.01 36.41
N GLU A 65 32.22 0.51 35.56
CA GLU A 65 31.61 -0.83 35.71
C GLU A 65 30.90 -1.10 37.05
N GLY A 66 30.60 -0.05 37.83
CA GLY A 66 29.99 -0.17 39.14
C GLY A 66 30.99 -0.25 40.30
N GLU A 67 32.30 -0.20 40.00
CA GLU A 67 33.35 -0.08 41.02
C GLU A 67 33.25 1.23 41.79
N ASP A 68 33.76 1.22 43.02
CA ASP A 68 33.79 2.40 43.88
C ASP A 68 34.76 3.45 43.29
N ILE A 69 34.24 4.64 43.03
CA ILE A 69 35.04 5.81 42.71
C ILE A 69 35.40 6.48 44.03
N THR A 70 36.64 6.28 44.49
CA THR A 70 37.05 6.64 45.83
C THR A 70 37.90 7.92 45.88
N ALA A 71 37.69 8.75 46.90
CA ALA A 71 38.62 9.80 47.30
C ALA A 71 38.98 9.63 48.79
N ARG A 72 40.29 9.57 49.09
CA ARG A 72 40.81 9.37 50.46
C ARG A 72 41.53 10.63 50.95
N LEU A 73 40.94 11.32 51.92
CA LEU A 73 41.48 12.51 52.54
C LEU A 73 42.46 12.14 53.65
N THR A 74 43.72 12.48 53.44
CA THR A 74 44.76 12.40 54.48
C THR A 74 45.05 13.80 54.99
N LYS A 75 44.85 14.06 56.30
CA LYS A 75 45.25 15.31 56.92
C LYS A 75 46.77 15.29 57.18
N PRO A 76 47.53 16.30 56.72
CA PRO A 76 48.99 16.31 56.90
C PRO A 76 49.44 16.42 58.36
N ARG A 77 48.69 17.18 59.18
CA ARG A 77 48.99 17.47 60.60
C ARG A 77 47.71 17.79 61.37
N GLY A 78 47.77 17.71 62.70
CA GLY A 78 46.69 18.15 63.60
C GLY A 78 45.41 17.32 63.49
N GLU A 79 44.27 17.96 63.75
CA GLU A 79 42.95 17.31 63.78
C GLU A 79 42.00 17.94 62.76
N TRP A 80 40.96 17.21 62.36
CA TRP A 80 39.91 17.80 61.54
C TRP A 80 39.21 18.91 62.33
N LYS A 81 39.00 20.07 61.70
CA LYS A 81 38.30 21.19 62.34
C LYS A 81 36.91 20.72 62.80
N LYS A 82 36.57 20.93 64.06
CA LYS A 82 35.27 20.51 64.61
C LYS A 82 34.12 21.08 63.77
N GLY A 83 33.23 20.20 63.31
CA GLY A 83 32.12 20.57 62.43
C GLY A 83 32.49 20.73 60.94
N SER A 84 33.73 20.47 60.52
CA SER A 84 34.09 20.45 59.10
C SER A 84 33.65 19.15 58.43
N LEU A 85 33.02 19.28 57.26
CA LEU A 85 32.65 18.17 56.38
C LEU A 85 33.63 18.09 55.21
N ALA A 86 33.85 16.89 54.68
CA ALA A 86 34.42 16.72 53.36
C ALA A 86 33.41 17.26 52.34
N THR A 87 33.82 18.26 51.56
CA THR A 87 32.98 18.90 50.54
C THR A 87 33.66 18.84 49.19
N GLY A 88 32.90 18.64 48.13
CA GLY A 88 33.46 18.54 46.78
C GLY A 88 32.45 18.01 45.79
N SER A 89 32.93 17.55 44.64
CA SER A 89 32.07 16.90 43.67
C SER A 89 32.82 16.01 42.70
N LEU A 90 32.11 14.99 42.21
CA LEU A 90 32.48 14.24 41.01
C LEU A 90 31.78 14.87 39.81
N ASN A 91 32.54 15.31 38.81
CA ASN A 91 32.03 15.85 37.56
C ASN A 91 32.08 14.79 36.46
N ILE A 92 31.05 14.77 35.62
CA ILE A 92 30.88 13.83 34.51
C ILE A 92 30.65 14.67 33.27
N GLU A 93 31.52 14.48 32.28
CA GLU A 93 31.49 15.19 31.01
C GLU A 93 31.37 14.20 29.86
N GLN A 94 30.46 14.48 28.93
CA GLN A 94 30.40 13.77 27.66
C GLN A 94 31.39 14.39 26.68
N LYS A 95 32.30 13.58 26.17
CA LYS A 95 33.14 13.88 25.00
C LYS A 95 32.66 13.06 23.83
N ASP A 96 32.13 13.73 22.81
CA ASP A 96 31.82 13.05 21.56
C ASP A 96 33.12 12.80 20.79
N SER A 97 33.46 11.53 20.55
CA SER A 97 34.65 11.17 19.76
C SER A 97 34.54 11.67 18.30
N GLN A 98 33.33 12.01 17.86
CA GLN A 98 33.00 12.57 16.54
C GLN A 98 32.83 14.10 16.55
N ILE A 99 33.28 14.83 17.59
CA ILE A 99 33.06 16.29 17.70
C ILE A 99 33.65 17.10 16.53
N LEU A 100 34.72 16.60 15.91
CA LEU A 100 35.32 17.18 14.70
C LEU A 100 34.38 17.10 13.48
N LYS A 101 33.36 16.24 13.52
CA LYS A 101 32.29 16.13 12.52
C LYS A 101 30.99 16.84 12.96
N GLY A 102 30.99 17.53 14.11
CA GLY A 102 29.83 18.25 14.64
C GLY A 102 28.68 17.35 15.12
N ILE A 103 28.92 16.05 15.33
CA ILE A 103 27.90 15.09 15.74
C ILE A 103 27.87 15.02 17.28
N LYS A 104 26.72 15.32 17.86
CA LYS A 104 26.44 15.12 19.29
C LYS A 104 25.64 13.84 19.47
N LEU A 105 26.28 12.77 19.98
CA LEU A 105 25.66 11.45 20.01
C LEU A 105 24.51 11.38 21.02
N PHE A 106 24.77 11.81 22.24
CA PHE A 106 23.76 11.87 23.29
C PHE A 106 23.14 13.26 23.35
N LYS A 107 21.82 13.33 23.16
CA LYS A 107 21.06 14.59 23.24
C LYS A 107 21.09 15.17 24.64
N SER A 108 20.95 14.30 25.64
CA SER A 108 20.96 14.61 27.06
C SER A 108 21.59 13.47 27.85
N TYR A 109 22.17 13.81 29.00
CA TYR A 109 22.63 12.85 30.01
C TYR A 109 22.55 13.44 31.42
N SER A 110 22.49 12.55 32.42
CA SER A 110 22.48 12.89 33.85
C SER A 110 23.02 11.74 34.70
N PRO A 111 23.63 12.01 35.87
CA PRO A 111 23.96 13.34 36.40
C PRO A 111 25.20 13.95 35.69
N LYS A 112 25.33 15.27 35.75
CA LYS A 112 26.55 15.99 35.30
C LYS A 112 27.56 16.21 36.42
N THR A 113 27.05 16.35 37.64
CA THR A 113 27.84 16.59 38.85
C THR A 113 27.15 15.88 40.01
N ILE A 114 27.95 15.29 40.89
CA ILE A 114 27.51 14.65 42.12
C ILE A 114 28.21 15.36 43.27
N GLY A 115 27.44 16.10 44.06
CA GLY A 115 27.96 16.84 45.20
C GLY A 115 28.25 15.92 46.38
N VAL A 116 29.30 16.24 47.13
CA VAL A 116 29.73 15.55 48.34
C VAL A 116 29.66 16.52 49.51
N SER A 117 29.10 16.07 50.62
CA SER A 117 29.03 16.80 51.89
C SER A 117 28.84 15.81 53.03
N GLU A 118 29.93 15.21 53.50
CA GLU A 118 29.88 14.15 54.51
C GLU A 118 31.01 14.22 55.53
N ASN A 119 30.79 13.63 56.70
CA ASN A 119 31.78 13.56 57.78
C ASN A 119 32.60 12.27 57.68
N SER A 120 33.35 12.12 56.57
CA SER A 120 34.19 10.95 56.32
C SER A 120 35.54 11.36 55.73
N ASP A 121 36.55 10.53 55.98
CA ASP A 121 37.89 10.66 55.39
C ASP A 121 38.02 9.81 54.12
N THR A 122 37.10 8.87 53.89
CA THR A 122 37.00 8.07 52.66
C THR A 122 35.62 8.26 52.07
N ILE A 123 35.57 8.76 50.83
CA ILE A 123 34.35 9.00 50.07
C ILE A 123 34.28 7.98 48.94
N GLU A 124 33.18 7.26 48.83
CA GLU A 124 32.95 6.22 47.80
C GLU A 124 31.66 6.55 47.05
N LEU A 125 31.75 6.62 45.71
CA LEU A 125 30.62 6.93 44.83
C LEU A 125 30.47 5.86 43.73
N ASN A 126 29.22 5.42 43.49
CA ASN A 126 28.87 4.45 42.44
C ASN A 126 27.75 5.00 41.55
N PRO A 127 28.03 6.04 40.76
CA PRO A 127 27.01 6.76 40.03
C PRO A 127 26.49 5.98 38.82
N ASN A 128 25.18 6.05 38.60
CA ASN A 128 24.55 5.59 37.36
C ASN A 128 24.32 6.78 36.43
N VAL A 129 24.86 6.68 35.22
CA VAL A 129 24.60 7.64 34.15
C VAL A 129 23.41 7.16 33.34
N THR A 130 22.53 8.10 33.04
CA THR A 130 21.45 7.91 32.08
C THR A 130 21.66 8.86 30.91
N ALA A 131 21.60 8.36 29.68
CA ALA A 131 21.79 9.16 28.46
C ALA A 131 20.70 8.85 27.42
N THR A 132 20.37 9.81 26.55
CA THR A 132 19.37 9.64 25.48
C THR A 132 20.03 9.77 24.12
N VAL A 133 19.84 8.77 23.26
CA VAL A 133 20.24 8.78 21.85
C VAL A 133 19.01 8.84 20.96
N GLU A 134 19.06 9.64 19.89
CA GLU A 134 17.97 9.78 18.92
C GLU A 134 18.41 9.32 17.53
N ARG A 135 17.51 8.66 16.81
CA ARG A 135 17.72 8.13 15.46
C ARG A 135 18.28 9.15 14.44
N PRO A 136 17.86 10.44 14.44
CA PRO A 136 18.37 11.45 13.51
C PRO A 136 19.89 11.66 13.54
N VAL A 137 20.55 11.39 14.66
CA VAL A 137 22.02 11.48 14.79
C VAL A 137 22.72 10.53 13.81
N PHE A 138 22.08 9.41 13.43
CA PHE A 138 22.60 8.46 12.46
C PHE A 138 22.31 8.86 11.01
N GLY A 139 21.63 9.98 10.76
CA GLY A 139 21.22 10.44 9.44
C GLY A 139 19.91 9.83 8.93
N ASP A 140 19.18 9.10 9.79
CA ASP A 140 17.87 8.54 9.53
C ASP A 140 16.83 9.30 10.37
N ASP A 141 15.86 9.96 9.75
CA ASP A 141 14.83 10.75 10.43
C ASP A 141 13.47 10.60 9.72
N PRO A 142 12.80 9.45 9.90
CA PRO A 142 11.51 9.18 9.27
C PRO A 142 10.41 10.17 9.66
N LEU A 143 10.48 10.80 10.84
CA LEU A 143 9.53 11.83 11.27
C LEU A 143 9.57 13.06 10.36
N ASN A 144 10.76 13.42 9.89
CA ASN A 144 10.97 14.55 8.97
C ASN A 144 11.22 14.12 7.53
N LYS A 145 10.77 12.92 7.14
CA LYS A 145 10.87 12.38 5.77
C LYS A 145 12.30 12.32 5.23
N LYS A 146 13.25 11.96 6.09
CA LYS A 146 14.65 11.68 5.70
C LYS A 146 14.93 10.23 6.04
N TRP A 147 15.33 9.43 5.05
CA TRP A 147 15.57 8.00 5.25
C TRP A 147 17.01 7.67 4.87
N LEU A 148 17.71 6.96 5.76
CA LEU A 148 19.00 6.37 5.43
C LEU A 148 18.79 4.95 4.89
N ASN A 149 19.31 4.67 3.69
CA ASN A 149 19.27 3.34 3.11
C ASN A 149 20.67 2.72 3.14
N LEU A 150 20.86 1.77 4.04
CA LEU A 150 22.11 1.01 4.15
C LEU A 150 22.17 -0.06 3.05
N PRO A 151 23.35 -0.33 2.45
CA PRO A 151 23.50 -1.42 1.49
C PRO A 151 23.10 -2.80 2.04
N ASP A 152 23.37 -3.03 3.33
CA ASP A 152 22.93 -4.22 4.06
C ASP A 152 22.24 -3.78 5.36
N PRO A 153 20.91 -3.90 5.47
CA PRO A 153 20.18 -3.48 6.65
C PRO A 153 20.45 -4.35 7.89
N ARG A 154 21.10 -5.53 7.74
CA ARG A 154 21.51 -6.37 8.88
C ARG A 154 22.75 -5.85 9.59
N LYS A 155 23.51 -4.96 8.95
CA LYS A 155 24.69 -4.32 9.54
C LYS A 155 24.30 -2.97 10.13
N PRO A 156 24.45 -2.76 11.45
CA PRO A 156 24.07 -1.50 12.06
C PRO A 156 25.04 -0.38 11.66
N LYS A 157 24.55 0.86 11.68
CA LYS A 157 25.43 2.03 11.68
C LYS A 157 25.90 2.27 13.10
N VAL A 158 27.21 2.21 13.32
CA VAL A 158 27.83 2.35 14.64
C VAL A 158 28.35 3.77 14.83
N LEU A 159 28.01 4.39 15.95
CA LEU A 159 28.64 5.62 16.45
C LEU A 159 29.04 5.41 17.91
N ASP A 160 30.09 6.09 18.33
CA ASP A 160 30.59 6.02 19.71
C ASP A 160 30.70 7.40 20.36
N GLY A 161 30.66 7.42 21.69
CA GLY A 161 30.91 8.60 22.52
C GLY A 161 31.57 8.18 23.82
N GLU A 162 32.19 9.12 24.51
CA GLU A 162 32.95 8.88 25.74
C GLU A 162 32.39 9.73 26.88
N PHE A 163 32.26 9.15 28.07
CA PHE A 163 31.97 9.88 29.30
C PHE A 163 33.23 9.90 30.14
N THR A 164 33.83 11.07 30.33
CA THR A 164 34.97 11.25 31.23
C THR A 164 34.49 11.76 32.57
N TYR A 165 35.07 11.25 33.66
CA TYR A 165 34.72 11.70 35.00
C TYR A 165 35.96 11.92 35.86
N GLY A 166 35.81 12.83 36.82
CA GLY A 166 36.86 13.21 37.77
C GLY A 166 36.38 14.32 38.69
N GLY A 167 37.15 14.61 39.72
CA GLY A 167 36.80 15.62 40.70
C GLY A 167 37.68 15.54 41.93
N GLU A 168 37.40 16.38 42.91
CA GLU A 168 38.11 16.40 44.19
C GLU A 168 37.15 16.68 45.34
N VAL A 169 37.51 16.17 46.50
CA VAL A 169 36.94 16.56 47.80
C VAL A 169 37.99 17.29 48.61
N ARG A 170 37.53 18.20 49.47
CA ARG A 170 38.37 18.97 50.39
C ARG A 170 37.76 19.03 51.78
N ARG A 171 38.63 19.08 52.79
CA ARG A 171 38.21 19.18 54.20
C ARG A 171 39.20 20.03 55.01
N THR A 172 38.67 20.86 55.90
CA THR A 172 39.47 21.74 56.74
C THR A 172 39.97 21.02 57.99
N TYR A 173 41.27 21.14 58.28
CA TYR A 173 41.94 20.67 59.49
C TYR A 173 42.57 21.86 60.24
N VAL A 174 42.82 21.70 61.53
CA VAL A 174 43.48 22.68 62.39
C VAL A 174 44.75 22.08 62.98
N TYR A 175 45.81 22.87 63.05
CA TYR A 175 47.06 22.49 63.69
C TYR A 175 47.68 23.69 64.39
N LYS A 176 48.49 23.43 65.42
CA LYS A 176 49.20 24.46 66.15
C LYS A 176 50.53 24.78 65.48
N ARG A 177 50.85 26.07 65.35
CA ARG A 177 52.12 26.56 64.82
C ARG A 177 52.78 27.48 65.85
N ASP A 178 54.05 27.22 66.13
CA ASP A 178 54.91 28.10 66.93
C ASP A 178 55.25 29.37 66.14
N THR A 179 55.09 30.54 66.76
CA THR A 179 55.36 31.84 66.16
C THR A 179 56.79 32.34 66.39
N GLY A 180 57.58 31.66 67.22
CA GLY A 180 59.01 31.93 67.41
C GLY A 180 59.34 33.30 68.02
N LEU A 181 58.36 34.02 68.57
CA LEU A 181 58.55 35.35 69.15
C LEU A 181 58.63 35.32 70.69
N TYR A 182 58.00 34.35 71.37
CA TYR A 182 58.12 34.04 72.80
C TYR A 182 57.76 32.56 73.08
N ASP A 183 58.30 31.97 74.16
CA ASP A 183 58.23 30.53 74.50
C ASP A 183 56.81 29.93 74.73
N GLU A 184 55.71 30.68 74.57
CA GLU A 184 54.34 30.18 74.83
C GLU A 184 53.26 30.63 73.81
N ASP A 185 53.61 31.22 72.66
CA ASP A 185 52.61 31.66 71.66
C ASP A 185 52.42 30.65 70.51
N GLU A 186 51.65 29.58 70.78
CA GLU A 186 51.10 28.69 69.75
C GLU A 186 49.83 29.32 69.14
N ILE A 187 49.84 29.56 67.82
CA ILE A 187 48.62 29.96 67.10
C ILE A 187 47.96 28.74 66.44
N GLU A 188 46.62 28.70 66.50
CA GLU A 188 45.84 27.73 65.72
C GLU A 188 45.77 28.19 64.26
N VAL A 189 46.19 27.33 63.35
CA VAL A 189 46.19 27.59 61.90
C VAL A 189 45.28 26.59 61.21
N GLU A 190 44.43 27.10 60.31
CA GLU A 190 43.60 26.27 59.45
C GLU A 190 44.37 25.83 58.20
N GLY A 191 44.23 24.55 57.85
CA GLY A 191 44.70 23.98 56.59
C GLY A 191 43.56 23.28 55.84
N VAL A 192 43.74 23.04 54.56
CA VAL A 192 42.77 22.31 53.71
C VAL A 192 43.46 21.09 53.12
N ALA A 193 42.95 19.90 53.46
CA ALA A 193 43.33 18.66 52.80
C ALA A 193 42.46 18.47 51.55
N LYS A 194 43.05 17.93 50.49
CA LYS A 194 42.38 17.64 49.22
C LYS A 194 42.65 16.19 48.81
N ALA A 195 41.67 15.55 48.20
CA ALA A 195 41.81 14.24 47.62
C ALA A 195 41.03 14.16 46.30
N PRO A 196 41.67 13.76 45.19
CA PRO A 196 40.96 13.51 43.94
C PRO A 196 40.16 12.21 44.02
N PHE A 197 39.05 12.17 43.28
CA PHE A 197 38.39 10.92 42.92
C PHE A 197 39.19 10.16 41.86
N ASN A 198 39.01 8.84 41.78
CA ASN A 198 39.46 8.05 40.63
C ASN A 198 38.97 8.68 39.31
N PRO A 199 39.88 9.22 38.46
CA PRO A 199 39.47 9.67 37.15
C PRO A 199 39.25 8.46 36.26
N GLY A 200 38.40 8.61 35.25
CA GLY A 200 38.18 7.52 34.30
C GLY A 200 37.39 7.95 33.09
N SER A 201 37.23 6.99 32.19
CA SER A 201 36.37 7.15 31.03
C SER A 201 35.59 5.89 30.67
N ASP A 202 34.34 6.11 30.29
CA ASP A 202 33.43 5.06 29.83
C ASP A 202 33.10 5.34 28.35
N ARG A 203 33.56 4.48 27.45
CA ARG A 203 33.27 4.56 26.02
C ARG A 203 32.03 3.77 25.68
N ILE A 204 31.08 4.41 25.02
CA ILE A 204 29.77 3.85 24.70
C ILE A 204 29.60 3.78 23.19
N PHE A 205 29.36 2.59 22.68
CA PHE A 205 29.00 2.31 21.28
C PHE A 205 27.49 2.18 21.14
N ILE A 206 26.91 2.84 20.15
CA ILE A 206 25.51 2.69 19.78
C ILE A 206 25.40 2.05 18.40
N ASN A 207 24.79 0.88 18.34
CA ASN A 207 24.46 0.18 17.09
C ASN A 207 23.06 0.58 16.63
N ALA A 208 22.96 1.44 15.61
CA ALA A 208 21.66 1.78 15.02
C ALA A 208 21.29 0.81 13.89
N TYR A 209 20.24 0.03 14.11
CA TYR A 209 19.63 -0.83 13.11
C TYR A 209 18.62 -0.02 12.30
N ILE A 210 18.79 0.01 10.97
CA ILE A 210 18.05 0.90 10.05
C ILE A 210 17.52 0.10 8.87
N TYR A 211 16.21 0.18 8.66
CA TYR A 211 15.50 -0.41 7.54
C TYR A 211 14.26 0.44 7.25
N ASN A 212 14.11 0.89 6.01
CA ASN A 212 13.08 1.85 5.59
C ASN A 212 12.09 1.31 4.56
N GLY A 213 12.08 -0.02 4.40
CA GLY A 213 11.24 -0.74 3.44
C GLY A 213 11.96 -1.00 2.13
N LYS A 214 11.37 -1.86 1.30
CA LYS A 214 11.79 -2.14 -0.07
C LYS A 214 11.14 -1.13 -0.99
N LYS A 215 11.93 -0.61 -1.91
CA LYS A 215 11.42 0.22 -3.02
C LYS A 215 10.40 -0.55 -3.85
N ASP A 216 10.78 -1.77 -4.25
CA ASP A 216 9.98 -2.60 -5.14
C ASP A 216 9.46 -3.84 -4.39
N LEU A 217 8.15 -4.04 -4.41
CA LEU A 217 7.51 -5.29 -3.96
C LEU A 217 7.21 -6.15 -5.18
N LYS A 218 7.26 -7.47 -5.00
CA LYS A 218 6.79 -8.38 -6.03
C LYS A 218 5.28 -8.15 -6.21
N PRO A 219 4.81 -7.73 -7.40
CA PRO A 219 3.39 -7.49 -7.61
C PRO A 219 2.61 -8.82 -7.52
N PRO A 220 1.34 -8.78 -7.07
CA PRO A 220 0.46 -9.93 -7.20
C PRO A 220 0.31 -10.33 -8.68
N SER A 221 0.08 -11.63 -8.91
CA SER A 221 -0.18 -12.14 -10.26
C SER A 221 -1.67 -12.04 -10.56
N PHE A 222 -2.01 -11.46 -11.71
CA PHE A 222 -3.39 -11.33 -12.19
C PHE A 222 -3.54 -11.97 -13.56
N GLU A 223 -4.75 -12.44 -13.84
CA GLU A 223 -5.11 -13.00 -15.12
C GLU A 223 -5.57 -11.90 -16.09
N ASN A 224 -5.12 -12.01 -17.33
CA ASN A 224 -5.53 -11.15 -18.44
C ASN A 224 -6.02 -12.05 -19.58
N LYS A 225 -7.28 -12.48 -19.53
CA LYS A 225 -7.86 -13.41 -20.50
C LYS A 225 -9.37 -13.24 -20.65
N ILE A 226 -9.90 -13.82 -21.73
CA ILE A 226 -11.34 -13.99 -21.94
C ILE A 226 -11.63 -15.49 -21.98
N GLU A 227 -12.41 -15.98 -21.03
CA GLU A 227 -12.89 -17.35 -20.99
C GLU A 227 -14.08 -17.54 -21.94
N ASN A 228 -14.17 -18.72 -22.56
CA ASN A 228 -15.24 -19.06 -23.51
C ASN A 228 -15.33 -18.07 -24.70
N ASN A 229 -14.18 -17.60 -25.18
CA ASN A 229 -14.09 -16.58 -26.23
C ASN A 229 -14.29 -17.13 -27.66
N GLY A 230 -15.30 -17.98 -27.89
CA GLY A 230 -15.70 -18.47 -29.22
C GLY A 230 -17.10 -18.01 -29.64
N ASN A 231 -17.46 -18.21 -30.91
CA ASN A 231 -18.67 -17.63 -31.51
C ASN A 231 -20.00 -18.32 -31.12
N MET A 232 -19.96 -19.37 -30.29
CA MET A 232 -21.13 -20.14 -29.89
C MET A 232 -21.43 -20.06 -28.38
N TYR A 233 -20.56 -19.40 -27.61
CA TYR A 233 -20.70 -19.31 -26.16
C TYR A 233 -21.64 -18.16 -25.77
N LEU A 234 -22.75 -18.51 -25.12
CA LEU A 234 -23.73 -17.56 -24.56
C LEU A 234 -23.28 -16.97 -23.22
N GLN A 235 -22.21 -17.51 -22.62
CA GLN A 235 -21.63 -17.02 -21.38
C GLN A 235 -20.12 -16.83 -21.56
N LYS A 236 -19.62 -15.65 -21.19
CA LYS A 236 -18.21 -15.28 -21.31
C LYS A 236 -17.77 -14.58 -20.04
N SER A 237 -16.54 -14.85 -19.61
CA SER A 237 -15.92 -14.16 -18.47
C SER A 237 -14.65 -13.47 -18.92
N LEU A 238 -14.50 -12.20 -18.58
CA LEU A 238 -13.32 -11.38 -18.84
C LEU A 238 -12.61 -11.17 -17.50
N LEU A 239 -11.31 -11.36 -17.49
CA LEU A 239 -10.45 -11.11 -16.33
C LEU A 239 -9.32 -10.18 -16.78
N TRP A 240 -9.14 -9.07 -16.07
CA TRP A 240 -8.01 -8.15 -16.29
C TRP A 240 -7.51 -7.55 -14.98
N GLN A 241 -6.25 -7.12 -14.97
CA GLN A 241 -5.70 -6.35 -13.86
C GLN A 241 -6.36 -4.95 -13.78
N SER A 242 -6.69 -4.48 -12.58
CA SER A 242 -7.17 -3.11 -12.36
C SER A 242 -6.16 -2.05 -12.78
N GLU A 243 -6.64 -0.82 -12.95
CA GLU A 243 -5.81 0.37 -13.05
C GLU A 243 -4.93 0.52 -11.79
N PRO A 244 -3.69 1.03 -11.94
CA PRO A 244 -2.80 1.28 -10.80
C PRO A 244 -3.23 2.53 -10.02
N TYR A 245 -3.54 2.37 -8.73
CA TYR A 245 -3.86 3.49 -7.85
C TYR A 245 -2.76 3.68 -6.78
N PRO A 246 -1.92 4.73 -6.89
CA PRO A 246 -0.89 4.99 -5.89
C PRO A 246 -1.50 5.45 -4.57
N PHE A 247 -0.97 4.96 -3.45
CA PHE A 247 -1.39 5.33 -2.11
C PHE A 247 -0.20 5.46 -1.15
N ASP A 248 -0.36 6.33 -0.15
CA ASP A 248 0.62 6.56 0.89
C ASP A 248 0.47 5.55 2.04
N VAL A 249 1.60 5.15 2.61
CA VAL A 249 1.67 4.23 3.75
C VAL A 249 2.37 4.87 4.92
N ILE A 250 2.10 4.35 6.11
CA ILE A 250 2.79 4.67 7.36
C ILE A 250 3.40 3.40 7.97
N ARG A 251 4.31 3.60 8.91
CA ARG A 251 4.83 2.56 9.81
C ARG A 251 4.80 3.08 11.24
N TRP A 252 4.74 2.17 12.21
CA TRP A 252 4.78 2.52 13.62
C TRP A 252 6.21 2.44 14.17
N MET A 253 6.63 3.49 14.88
CA MET A 253 7.90 3.55 15.58
C MET A 253 7.67 3.98 17.04
N CYS A 254 8.61 3.68 17.93
CA CYS A 254 8.46 3.92 19.37
C CYS A 254 9.68 4.61 19.98
N HIS A 255 9.57 5.02 21.23
CA HIS A 255 10.69 5.39 22.08
C HIS A 255 10.96 4.25 23.06
N ILE A 256 12.24 4.03 23.40
CA ILE A 256 12.66 3.00 24.36
C ILE A 256 13.16 3.68 25.64
N ASP A 257 12.58 3.30 26.78
CA ASP A 257 13.01 3.81 28.09
C ASP A 257 14.29 3.12 28.61
N GLU A 258 14.79 3.56 29.77
CA GLU A 258 16.01 3.02 30.38
C GLU A 258 15.91 1.55 30.80
N ASN A 259 14.69 1.01 30.91
CA ASN A 259 14.42 -0.39 31.24
C ASN A 259 14.20 -1.24 29.98
N GLY A 260 14.33 -0.66 28.78
CA GLY A 260 14.10 -1.35 27.52
C GLY A 260 12.63 -1.45 27.11
N ARG A 261 11.72 -0.71 27.75
CA ARG A 261 10.29 -0.75 27.41
C ARG A 261 9.96 0.21 26.27
N GLU A 262 9.23 -0.30 25.28
CA GLU A 262 8.73 0.47 24.13
C GLU A 262 7.50 1.30 24.57
N HIS A 263 7.50 2.61 24.29
CA HIS A 263 6.42 3.53 24.61
C HIS A 263 6.28 4.64 23.56
N ASN A 264 5.23 5.48 23.67
CA ASN A 264 4.95 6.61 22.78
C ASN A 264 5.01 6.23 21.29
N TRP A 265 4.26 5.18 20.92
CA TRP A 265 4.14 4.75 19.53
C TRP A 265 3.65 5.89 18.64
N THR A 266 4.40 6.15 17.58
CA THR A 266 4.18 7.25 16.65
C THR A 266 4.13 6.69 15.23
N ALA A 267 3.09 7.06 14.50
CA ALA A 267 3.00 6.79 13.07
C ALA A 267 3.94 7.74 12.32
N VAL A 268 4.79 7.18 11.45
CA VAL A 268 5.66 7.95 10.56
C VAL A 268 5.41 7.52 9.11
N ASP A 269 5.62 8.44 8.16
CA ASP A 269 5.45 8.15 6.74
C ASP A 269 6.42 7.02 6.31
N GLY A 270 5.91 6.07 5.54
CA GLY A 270 6.76 5.14 4.81
C GLY A 270 7.53 5.86 3.70
N GLN A 271 8.73 5.37 3.37
CA GLN A 271 9.57 5.99 2.36
C GLN A 271 8.96 5.88 0.95
N TYR A 272 8.31 4.75 0.66
CA TYR A 272 7.84 4.41 -0.68
C TYR A 272 6.32 4.38 -0.71
N LYS A 273 5.73 5.01 -1.72
CA LYS A 273 4.32 4.81 -2.04
C LYS A 273 4.09 3.38 -2.51
N ARG A 274 2.90 2.87 -2.26
CA ARG A 274 2.44 1.59 -2.78
C ARG A 274 1.40 1.81 -3.87
N THR A 275 1.17 0.79 -4.68
CA THR A 275 0.17 0.85 -5.75
C THR A 275 -0.85 -0.23 -5.49
N PHE A 276 -2.11 0.17 -5.34
CA PHE A 276 -3.21 -0.77 -5.24
C PHE A 276 -3.51 -1.34 -6.62
N LEU A 277 -3.51 -2.67 -6.70
CA LEU A 277 -3.84 -3.46 -7.88
C LEU A 277 -4.70 -4.64 -7.44
N GLN A 278 -5.72 -4.97 -8.23
CA GLN A 278 -6.61 -6.11 -8.00
C GLN A 278 -7.05 -6.76 -9.31
N GLN A 279 -7.65 -7.95 -9.19
CA GLN A 279 -8.30 -8.62 -10.31
C GLN A 279 -9.66 -7.98 -10.56
N ASN A 280 -9.84 -7.33 -11.71
CA ASN A 280 -11.14 -6.94 -12.21
C ASN A 280 -11.74 -8.09 -13.03
N SER A 281 -13.07 -8.10 -13.14
CA SER A 281 -13.80 -9.09 -13.92
C SER A 281 -15.06 -8.53 -14.59
N ALA A 282 -15.47 -9.17 -15.69
CA ALA A 282 -16.78 -8.96 -16.29
C ALA A 282 -17.40 -10.30 -16.71
N ASN A 283 -18.65 -10.53 -16.35
CA ASN A 283 -19.42 -11.70 -16.74
C ASN A 283 -20.54 -11.26 -17.70
N ILE A 284 -20.57 -11.87 -18.88
CA ILE A 284 -21.56 -11.62 -19.92
C ILE A 284 -22.40 -12.87 -20.07
N LYS A 285 -23.71 -12.73 -20.00
CA LYS A 285 -24.68 -13.80 -20.27
C LYS A 285 -25.70 -13.32 -21.30
N VAL A 286 -25.91 -14.12 -22.34
CA VAL A 286 -26.89 -13.86 -23.40
C VAL A 286 -27.99 -14.91 -23.36
N GLU A 287 -29.23 -14.48 -23.41
CA GLU A 287 -30.43 -15.33 -23.30
C GLU A 287 -31.41 -15.02 -24.44
N ARG A 288 -32.04 -16.08 -24.95
CA ARG A 288 -33.11 -16.01 -25.93
C ARG A 288 -34.42 -16.03 -25.16
N ILE A 289 -35.07 -14.87 -24.99
CA ILE A 289 -36.31 -14.77 -24.21
C ILE A 289 -37.49 -15.29 -25.04
N ARG A 290 -37.54 -14.86 -26.31
CA ARG A 290 -38.45 -15.39 -27.33
C ARG A 290 -37.68 -15.51 -28.64
N THR A 291 -37.49 -16.73 -29.10
CA THR A 291 -36.84 -16.99 -30.39
C THR A 291 -37.76 -16.62 -31.54
N MET A 292 -37.22 -16.49 -32.74
CA MET A 292 -38.01 -16.39 -33.96
C MET A 292 -38.96 -17.57 -34.11
N ALA A 293 -38.53 -18.78 -33.75
CA ALA A 293 -39.39 -19.96 -33.78
C ALA A 293 -40.60 -19.83 -32.86
N ASP A 294 -40.42 -19.28 -31.65
CA ASP A 294 -41.51 -19.04 -30.70
C ASP A 294 -42.48 -17.98 -31.23
N GLU A 295 -41.95 -16.86 -31.73
CA GLU A 295 -42.73 -15.74 -32.25
C GLU A 295 -43.59 -16.13 -33.46
N TYR A 296 -43.10 -17.01 -34.33
CA TYR A 296 -43.83 -17.45 -35.52
C TYR A 296 -44.70 -18.70 -35.30
N TYR A 297 -44.62 -19.36 -34.14
CA TYR A 297 -45.27 -20.65 -33.89
C TYR A 297 -46.80 -20.61 -34.09
N GLN A 298 -47.46 -19.54 -33.62
CA GLN A 298 -48.91 -19.42 -33.71
C GLN A 298 -49.41 -19.45 -35.17
N GLY A 299 -48.85 -18.58 -36.02
CA GLY A 299 -49.20 -18.51 -37.43
C GLY A 299 -48.87 -19.81 -38.17
N ARG A 300 -47.70 -20.41 -37.89
CA ARG A 300 -47.31 -21.71 -38.48
C ARG A 300 -48.29 -22.83 -38.13
N ASN A 301 -48.64 -22.95 -36.86
CA ASN A 301 -49.55 -23.99 -36.39
C ASN A 301 -50.98 -23.79 -36.92
N ALA A 302 -51.42 -22.54 -37.09
CA ALA A 302 -52.70 -22.24 -37.74
C ALA A 302 -52.68 -22.65 -39.22
N ALA A 303 -51.58 -22.37 -39.93
CA ALA A 303 -51.42 -22.73 -41.34
C ALA A 303 -51.42 -24.25 -41.57
N ALA A 304 -50.66 -24.98 -40.76
CA ALA A 304 -50.59 -26.44 -40.80
C ALA A 304 -51.96 -27.11 -40.56
N LYS A 305 -52.87 -26.44 -39.84
CA LYS A 305 -54.24 -26.89 -39.58
C LYS A 305 -55.26 -26.38 -40.61
N GLY A 306 -54.83 -25.60 -41.60
CA GLY A 306 -55.70 -25.00 -42.62
C GLY A 306 -56.68 -23.95 -42.07
N ILE A 307 -56.33 -23.28 -40.96
CA ILE A 307 -57.20 -22.30 -40.31
C ILE A 307 -56.96 -20.93 -40.94
N ASN A 308 -57.97 -20.38 -41.63
CA ASN A 308 -57.90 -19.08 -42.32
C ASN A 308 -58.41 -17.91 -41.46
N ARG A 309 -58.01 -17.84 -40.19
CA ARG A 309 -58.39 -16.77 -39.26
C ARG A 309 -57.29 -15.72 -39.15
N LYS A 310 -57.56 -14.49 -39.58
CA LYS A 310 -56.56 -13.40 -39.68
C LYS A 310 -55.88 -13.08 -38.35
N ASP A 311 -56.58 -13.17 -37.23
CA ASP A 311 -56.05 -12.93 -35.88
C ASP A 311 -54.96 -13.92 -35.46
N LEU A 312 -54.90 -15.11 -36.09
CA LEU A 312 -53.86 -16.10 -35.80
C LEU A 312 -52.54 -15.84 -36.55
N TYR A 313 -52.60 -15.02 -37.60
CA TYR A 313 -51.44 -14.59 -38.39
C TYR A 313 -51.18 -13.13 -38.02
N ASP A 314 -50.46 -12.91 -36.94
CA ASP A 314 -50.11 -11.59 -36.43
C ASP A 314 -48.72 -11.14 -36.88
N LYS A 315 -47.82 -12.11 -37.14
CA LYS A 315 -46.42 -11.86 -37.53
C LYS A 315 -46.11 -12.16 -39.00
N ALA A 316 -46.69 -13.21 -39.57
CA ALA A 316 -46.45 -13.59 -40.95
C ALA A 316 -47.62 -14.38 -41.53
N VAL A 317 -47.82 -14.26 -42.84
CA VAL A 317 -48.79 -15.09 -43.59
C VAL A 317 -48.07 -16.34 -44.09
N PHE A 318 -48.23 -17.44 -43.36
CA PHE A 318 -47.72 -18.74 -43.79
C PHE A 318 -48.66 -19.39 -44.81
N ALA A 319 -48.09 -20.04 -45.82
CA ALA A 319 -48.88 -20.72 -46.84
C ALA A 319 -49.70 -21.86 -46.20
N THR A 320 -50.95 -22.04 -46.63
CA THR A 320 -51.85 -23.12 -46.16
C THR A 320 -51.95 -24.29 -47.15
N ASP A 321 -51.35 -24.15 -48.34
CA ASP A 321 -51.28 -25.19 -49.36
C ASP A 321 -50.66 -26.47 -48.79
N LYS A 322 -51.33 -27.62 -48.99
CA LYS A 322 -50.86 -28.92 -48.47
C LYS A 322 -49.46 -29.27 -48.96
N GLU A 323 -49.13 -28.91 -50.20
CA GLU A 323 -47.83 -29.19 -50.81
C GLU A 323 -46.68 -28.37 -50.18
N LEU A 324 -47.00 -27.22 -49.59
CA LEU A 324 -46.03 -26.33 -48.95
C LEU A 324 -45.83 -26.64 -47.46
N GLN A 325 -46.73 -27.39 -46.82
CA GLN A 325 -46.62 -27.77 -45.40
C GLN A 325 -45.42 -28.69 -45.08
N ARG A 326 -44.73 -29.21 -46.10
CA ARG A 326 -43.48 -29.97 -45.91
C ARG A 326 -42.29 -29.09 -45.50
N PHE A 327 -42.40 -27.78 -45.68
CA PHE A 327 -41.38 -26.80 -45.29
C PHE A 327 -41.70 -26.25 -43.90
N ASP A 328 -40.66 -25.86 -43.16
CA ASP A 328 -40.86 -25.33 -41.81
C ASP A 328 -41.55 -23.97 -41.83
N TYR A 329 -41.04 -23.02 -42.61
CA TYR A 329 -41.54 -21.65 -42.68
C TYR A 329 -41.95 -21.28 -44.12
N PRO A 330 -43.01 -21.88 -44.69
CA PRO A 330 -43.44 -21.63 -46.06
C PRO A 330 -44.24 -20.32 -46.16
N ILE A 331 -43.87 -19.44 -47.08
CA ILE A 331 -44.59 -18.19 -47.37
C ILE A 331 -44.76 -17.98 -48.88
N LYS A 332 -45.80 -17.21 -49.26
CA LYS A 332 -45.94 -16.60 -50.59
C LYS A 332 -45.44 -15.16 -50.52
N SER A 333 -44.72 -14.72 -51.55
CA SER A 333 -44.23 -13.34 -51.62
C SER A 333 -45.35 -12.32 -51.81
N GLY A 334 -45.17 -11.08 -51.39
CA GLY A 334 -46.19 -10.02 -51.45
C GLY A 334 -47.02 -9.86 -50.17
N TYR A 335 -46.99 -10.85 -49.28
CA TYR A 335 -47.57 -10.74 -47.93
C TYR A 335 -46.57 -10.18 -46.92
N TYR A 336 -47.08 -9.76 -45.76
CA TYR A 336 -46.23 -9.30 -44.67
C TYR A 336 -45.48 -10.47 -44.01
N PHE A 337 -44.24 -10.20 -43.66
CA PHE A 337 -43.38 -11.04 -42.85
C PHE A 337 -42.63 -10.13 -41.87
N ASN A 338 -43.15 -10.02 -40.66
CA ASN A 338 -42.68 -9.07 -39.67
C ASN A 338 -41.43 -9.64 -38.99
N PRO A 339 -40.33 -8.89 -38.94
CA PRO A 339 -39.22 -9.21 -38.03
C PRO A 339 -39.71 -9.41 -36.60
N ALA A 340 -39.14 -10.38 -35.88
CA ALA A 340 -39.53 -10.69 -34.51
C ALA A 340 -38.36 -11.31 -33.71
N GLY A 341 -38.50 -11.29 -32.38
CA GLY A 341 -37.56 -11.88 -31.43
C GLY A 341 -37.28 -10.97 -30.23
N GLU A 342 -37.01 -11.58 -29.09
CA GLU A 342 -36.66 -10.90 -27.84
C GLU A 342 -35.45 -11.56 -27.19
N TYR A 343 -34.41 -10.78 -26.94
CA TYR A 343 -33.13 -11.24 -26.43
C TYR A 343 -32.70 -10.43 -25.22
N LYS A 344 -32.03 -11.08 -24.26
CA LYS A 344 -31.52 -10.44 -23.05
C LYS A 344 -30.00 -10.63 -22.96
N ILE A 345 -29.29 -9.55 -22.66
CA ILE A 345 -27.86 -9.55 -22.35
C ILE A 345 -27.72 -9.05 -20.92
N THR A 346 -27.08 -9.83 -20.07
CA THR A 346 -26.72 -9.42 -18.70
C THR A 346 -25.22 -9.23 -18.65
N LEU A 347 -24.78 -8.04 -18.26
CA LEU A 347 -23.38 -7.73 -17.98
C LEU A 347 -23.24 -7.42 -16.49
N GLU A 348 -22.39 -8.15 -15.81
CA GLU A 348 -21.94 -7.84 -14.46
C GLU A 348 -20.44 -7.53 -14.49
N THR A 349 -20.01 -6.43 -13.89
CA THR A 349 -18.59 -6.09 -13.75
C THR A 349 -18.22 -5.90 -12.29
N VAL A 350 -17.04 -6.38 -11.90
CA VAL A 350 -16.41 -6.09 -10.61
C VAL A 350 -15.11 -5.35 -10.87
N THR A 351 -15.02 -4.12 -10.37
CA THR A 351 -13.84 -3.25 -10.52
C THR A 351 -13.45 -2.60 -9.20
N TYR A 352 -12.24 -2.04 -9.14
CA TYR A 352 -11.73 -1.36 -7.95
C TYR A 352 -11.31 0.07 -8.27
N LYS A 353 -11.73 1.06 -7.49
CA LYS A 353 -11.23 2.45 -7.61
C LYS A 353 -11.36 3.26 -6.32
N PRO A 354 -10.65 4.40 -6.18
CA PRO A 354 -10.61 5.17 -4.93
C PRO A 354 -11.91 5.87 -4.52
N VAL A 355 -12.87 6.02 -5.44
CA VAL A 355 -14.10 6.77 -5.24
C VAL A 355 -15.30 5.88 -5.54
N ALA A 356 -16.33 5.91 -4.69
CA ALA A 356 -17.58 5.23 -4.96
C ALA A 356 -18.30 5.83 -6.18
N GLY A 357 -19.00 5.01 -6.96
CA GLY A 357 -19.83 5.45 -8.08
C GLY A 357 -19.55 4.71 -9.38
N LYS A 358 -20.36 4.99 -10.40
CA LYS A 358 -20.37 4.26 -11.68
C LYS A 358 -19.01 4.21 -12.35
N THR A 359 -18.66 3.09 -12.98
CA THR A 359 -17.38 2.96 -13.69
C THR A 359 -17.53 3.17 -15.19
N LYS A 360 -16.49 3.76 -15.80
CA LYS A 360 -16.46 3.91 -17.26
C LYS A 360 -16.28 2.56 -17.93
N ASP A 361 -15.63 1.62 -17.27
CA ASP A 361 -15.49 0.24 -17.74
C ASP A 361 -16.84 -0.42 -18.01
N HIS A 362 -17.75 -0.36 -17.03
CA HIS A 362 -19.07 -0.93 -17.17
C HIS A 362 -19.87 -0.27 -18.29
N GLU A 363 -19.94 1.06 -18.30
CA GLU A 363 -20.67 1.83 -19.31
C GLU A 363 -20.17 1.52 -20.74
N ASN A 364 -18.86 1.48 -20.91
CA ASN A 364 -18.22 1.17 -22.18
C ASN A 364 -18.59 -0.23 -22.67
N LEU A 365 -18.50 -1.25 -21.79
CA LEU A 365 -18.85 -2.63 -22.12
C LEU A 365 -20.35 -2.79 -22.44
N VAL A 366 -21.24 -2.13 -21.69
CA VAL A 366 -22.69 -2.10 -21.99
C VAL A 366 -22.93 -1.58 -23.41
N ASN A 367 -22.36 -0.41 -23.73
CA ASN A 367 -22.54 0.21 -25.03
C ASN A 367 -21.97 -0.65 -26.16
N ALA A 368 -20.81 -1.27 -25.96
CA ALA A 368 -20.22 -2.18 -26.94
C ALA A 368 -21.09 -3.42 -27.19
N LEU A 369 -21.70 -4.00 -26.14
CA LEU A 369 -22.62 -5.13 -26.27
C LEU A 369 -23.88 -4.76 -27.04
N ILE A 370 -24.52 -3.63 -26.70
CA ILE A 370 -25.66 -3.08 -27.45
C ILE A 370 -25.30 -2.89 -28.93
N ASN A 371 -24.15 -2.27 -29.18
CA ASN A 371 -23.68 -1.98 -30.53
C ASN A 371 -23.20 -3.20 -31.32
N SER A 372 -23.00 -4.35 -30.67
CA SER A 372 -22.64 -5.60 -31.34
C SER A 372 -23.84 -6.34 -31.93
N PHE A 373 -25.06 -6.10 -31.42
CA PHE A 373 -26.26 -6.83 -31.84
C PHE A 373 -26.69 -6.50 -33.27
N ARG A 374 -27.03 -7.53 -34.04
CA ARG A 374 -27.48 -7.45 -35.44
C ARG A 374 -28.72 -8.28 -35.65
N TYR A 375 -29.70 -7.70 -36.34
CA TYR A 375 -30.78 -8.44 -37.00
C TYR A 375 -30.51 -8.42 -38.50
N GLU A 376 -30.42 -9.58 -39.14
CA GLU A 376 -30.05 -9.71 -40.54
C GLU A 376 -30.97 -10.67 -41.28
N THR A 377 -31.33 -10.31 -42.51
CA THR A 377 -32.09 -11.17 -43.41
C THR A 377 -31.77 -10.83 -44.87
N ASP A 378 -31.89 -11.83 -45.74
CA ASP A 378 -31.85 -11.66 -47.20
C ASP A 378 -33.25 -11.61 -47.85
N LEU A 379 -34.32 -11.54 -47.04
CA LEU A 379 -35.67 -11.26 -47.52
C LEU A 379 -35.75 -9.91 -48.24
N ILE A 380 -36.59 -9.87 -49.27
CA ILE A 380 -36.80 -8.69 -50.09
C ILE A 380 -38.12 -8.04 -49.69
N TYR A 381 -38.06 -6.81 -49.21
CA TYR A 381 -39.19 -6.02 -48.78
C TYR A 381 -39.59 -4.97 -49.83
N ILE A 382 -40.78 -4.42 -49.68
CA ILE A 382 -41.30 -3.32 -50.52
C ILE A 382 -41.52 -2.06 -49.68
N THR A 383 -41.04 -0.92 -50.17
CA THR A 383 -41.30 0.39 -49.54
C THR A 383 -42.67 0.94 -49.94
N ASP A 384 -43.12 2.00 -49.26
CA ASP A 384 -44.35 2.73 -49.62
C ASP A 384 -44.27 3.35 -51.03
N ARG A 385 -43.05 3.55 -51.55
CA ARG A 385 -42.76 4.01 -52.92
C ARG A 385 -42.71 2.88 -53.94
N ARG A 386 -43.03 1.64 -53.53
CA ARG A 386 -42.98 0.42 -54.34
C ARG A 386 -41.57 0.03 -54.80
N GLU A 387 -40.56 0.39 -54.03
CA GLU A 387 -39.16 0.03 -54.32
C GLU A 387 -38.82 -1.29 -53.61
N ALA A 388 -38.11 -2.19 -54.30
CA ALA A 388 -37.59 -3.41 -53.70
C ALA A 388 -36.33 -3.09 -52.88
N VAL A 389 -36.35 -3.40 -51.59
CA VAL A 389 -35.28 -3.09 -50.64
C VAL A 389 -34.98 -4.28 -49.72
N ASN A 390 -33.78 -4.30 -49.13
CA ASN A 390 -33.48 -5.21 -48.02
C ASN A 390 -33.96 -4.61 -46.68
N ILE A 391 -33.78 -5.33 -45.57
CA ILE A 391 -34.27 -4.88 -44.26
C ILE A 391 -33.68 -3.55 -43.78
N ASN A 392 -32.48 -3.17 -44.26
CA ASN A 392 -31.84 -1.88 -43.96
C ASN A 392 -32.22 -0.79 -44.98
N ASN A 393 -33.34 -0.98 -45.70
CA ASN A 393 -33.89 -0.04 -46.67
C ASN A 393 -32.95 0.29 -47.86
N ASN A 394 -31.97 -0.57 -48.15
CA ASN A 394 -31.10 -0.40 -49.31
C ASN A 394 -31.76 -1.05 -50.54
N PRO A 395 -31.76 -0.38 -51.71
CA PRO A 395 -32.31 -0.93 -52.94
C PRO A 395 -31.67 -2.26 -53.32
N VAL A 396 -32.51 -3.23 -53.69
CA VAL A 396 -32.08 -4.55 -54.16
C VAL A 396 -31.92 -4.53 -55.68
N ARG A 397 -30.83 -5.13 -56.18
CA ARG A 397 -30.56 -5.17 -57.62
C ARG A 397 -31.53 -6.12 -58.35
N SER A 398 -31.82 -5.76 -59.61
CA SER A 398 -32.49 -6.64 -60.57
C SER A 398 -31.54 -7.02 -61.68
N ILE A 399 -31.32 -8.32 -61.90
CA ILE A 399 -30.47 -8.86 -62.96
C ILE A 399 -31.34 -9.77 -63.84
N GLY A 400 -31.42 -9.48 -65.14
CA GLY A 400 -32.26 -10.24 -66.07
C GLY A 400 -33.74 -10.23 -65.70
N GLY A 401 -34.22 -9.14 -65.08
CA GLY A 401 -35.61 -9.00 -64.62
C GLY A 401 -35.94 -9.72 -63.30
N LYS A 402 -34.95 -10.35 -62.64
CA LYS A 402 -35.13 -11.02 -61.35
C LYS A 402 -34.41 -10.26 -60.23
N LEU A 403 -35.14 -10.01 -59.15
CA LEU A 403 -34.58 -9.44 -57.94
C LEU A 403 -33.56 -10.39 -57.32
N GLN A 404 -32.47 -9.85 -56.80
CA GLN A 404 -31.38 -10.62 -56.20
C GLN A 404 -31.56 -10.74 -54.68
N LYS A 405 -31.04 -11.81 -54.09
CA LYS A 405 -30.98 -11.94 -52.63
C LYS A 405 -29.81 -11.13 -52.13
N GLU A 406 -30.09 -10.00 -51.48
CA GLU A 406 -29.06 -9.11 -50.93
C GLU A 406 -29.31 -8.95 -49.43
N PRO A 407 -28.45 -9.52 -48.56
CA PRO A 407 -28.64 -9.45 -47.13
C PRO A 407 -28.56 -7.99 -46.64
N GLY A 408 -29.50 -7.62 -45.79
CA GLY A 408 -29.48 -6.39 -45.02
C GLY A 408 -29.32 -6.70 -43.54
N ALA A 409 -28.55 -5.89 -42.81
CA ALA A 409 -28.43 -5.99 -41.37
C ALA A 409 -28.77 -4.64 -40.71
N VAL A 410 -29.61 -4.69 -39.68
CA VAL A 410 -29.95 -3.56 -38.82
C VAL A 410 -29.20 -3.72 -37.51
N SER A 411 -28.71 -2.60 -36.97
CA SER A 411 -28.02 -2.54 -35.69
C SER A 411 -28.61 -1.42 -34.83
N VAL A 412 -28.26 -1.35 -33.55
CA VAL A 412 -28.74 -0.24 -32.71
C VAL A 412 -28.22 1.11 -33.19
N MET A 413 -26.98 1.17 -33.68
CA MET A 413 -26.38 2.40 -34.23
C MET A 413 -26.97 2.81 -35.59
N ASN A 414 -27.44 1.84 -36.36
CA ASN A 414 -28.13 2.06 -37.62
C ASN A 414 -29.43 1.26 -37.61
N ASN A 415 -30.42 1.81 -36.92
CA ASN A 415 -31.67 1.14 -36.55
C ASN A 415 -32.82 1.34 -37.56
N GLN A 416 -32.59 2.16 -38.58
CA GLN A 416 -33.59 2.44 -39.59
C GLN A 416 -33.72 1.25 -40.54
N SER A 417 -34.93 0.71 -40.60
CA SER A 417 -35.32 -0.36 -41.50
C SER A 417 -36.19 0.19 -42.64
N VAL A 418 -36.90 -0.70 -43.34
CA VAL A 418 -37.83 -0.36 -44.43
C VAL A 418 -38.73 0.82 -44.03
N ASN A 419 -38.90 1.78 -44.95
CA ASN A 419 -39.64 3.03 -44.71
C ASN A 419 -39.11 3.91 -43.56
N GLY A 420 -37.86 3.71 -43.12
CA GLY A 420 -37.25 4.49 -42.03
C GLY A 420 -37.72 4.08 -40.63
N ILE A 421 -38.40 2.94 -40.50
CA ILE A 421 -38.94 2.45 -39.23
C ILE A 421 -37.81 1.97 -38.33
N ASN A 422 -37.80 2.39 -37.06
CA ASN A 422 -36.85 1.86 -36.08
C ASN A 422 -37.20 0.41 -35.72
N LEU A 423 -36.30 -0.52 -36.05
CA LEU A 423 -36.59 -1.95 -35.90
C LEU A 423 -36.35 -2.46 -34.48
N LEU A 424 -35.26 -2.03 -33.85
CA LEU A 424 -34.80 -2.54 -32.56
C LEU A 424 -35.21 -1.58 -31.45
N THR A 425 -35.80 -2.10 -30.38
CA THR A 425 -36.04 -1.36 -29.14
C THR A 425 -35.13 -1.91 -28.04
N ILE A 426 -34.50 -1.01 -27.28
CA ILE A 426 -33.59 -1.34 -26.18
C ILE A 426 -34.20 -0.86 -24.86
N ASP A 427 -34.46 -1.79 -23.96
CA ASP A 427 -34.85 -1.51 -22.58
C ASP A 427 -33.68 -1.92 -21.66
N THR A 428 -33.24 -1.03 -20.76
CA THR A 428 -32.13 -1.32 -19.83
C THR A 428 -32.55 -1.21 -18.37
N SER A 429 -32.00 -2.07 -17.53
CA SER A 429 -32.09 -2.00 -16.07
C SER A 429 -30.69 -2.01 -15.47
N TYR A 430 -30.39 -1.04 -14.61
CA TYR A 430 -29.07 -0.86 -14.01
C TYR A 430 -29.13 -0.99 -12.49
N LYS A 431 -28.18 -1.73 -11.92
CA LYS A 431 -27.95 -1.84 -10.48
C LYS A 431 -26.47 -1.70 -10.17
N SER A 432 -26.14 -1.13 -9.02
CA SER A 432 -24.76 -0.98 -8.55
C SER A 432 -24.67 -1.17 -7.04
N ASP A 433 -23.60 -1.81 -6.60
CA ASP A 433 -23.23 -1.96 -5.20
C ASP A 433 -21.76 -1.52 -4.98
N PHE A 434 -21.50 -0.96 -3.81
CA PHE A 434 -20.18 -0.39 -3.46
C PHE A 434 -19.76 -0.85 -2.07
N GLU A 435 -18.62 -1.54 -2.00
CA GLU A 435 -18.03 -2.03 -0.75
C GLU A 435 -16.66 -1.37 -0.56
N GLU A 436 -16.49 -0.59 0.51
CA GLU A 436 -15.16 -0.04 0.83
C GLU A 436 -14.23 -1.17 1.31
N VAL A 437 -13.07 -1.29 0.67
CA VAL A 437 -11.99 -2.18 1.08
C VAL A 437 -11.40 -1.63 2.38
N LYS A 438 -11.77 -2.23 3.51
CA LYS A 438 -11.45 -1.71 4.84
C LYS A 438 -9.96 -1.82 5.18
N TYR A 439 -9.45 -0.82 5.88
CA TYR A 439 -8.10 -0.84 6.45
C TYR A 439 -8.10 -0.20 7.84
N SER A 440 -7.01 -0.46 8.57
CA SER A 440 -6.67 0.28 9.78
C SER A 440 -5.27 0.87 9.64
N SER A 441 -5.15 2.15 10.02
CA SER A 441 -3.88 2.85 10.22
C SER A 441 -3.19 2.42 11.53
N VAL A 442 -3.92 1.77 12.44
CA VAL A 442 -3.46 1.41 13.78
C VAL A 442 -2.79 0.04 13.79
N SER A 443 -1.67 -0.07 14.50
CA SER A 443 -0.98 -1.34 14.70
C SER A 443 -1.91 -2.37 15.34
N GLY A 444 -2.03 -3.54 14.71
CA GLY A 444 -2.93 -4.62 15.16
C GLY A 444 -4.40 -4.46 14.75
N GLY A 445 -4.78 -3.36 14.11
CA GLY A 445 -6.13 -3.18 13.56
C GLY A 445 -6.42 -4.08 12.36
N PHE A 446 -7.71 -4.25 12.07
CA PHE A 446 -8.15 -5.03 10.92
C PHE A 446 -7.83 -4.30 9.61
N THR A 447 -7.19 -5.02 8.69
CA THR A 447 -6.97 -4.58 7.32
C THR A 447 -7.30 -5.72 6.37
N ASP A 448 -8.07 -5.40 5.33
CA ASP A 448 -8.47 -6.35 4.30
C ASP A 448 -7.25 -6.92 3.56
N GLU A 449 -7.33 -8.19 3.17
CA GLU A 449 -6.24 -8.90 2.46
C GLU A 449 -5.82 -8.20 1.16
N ARG A 450 -6.76 -7.55 0.46
CA ARG A 450 -6.50 -6.81 -0.79
C ARG A 450 -5.49 -5.68 -0.58
N TRP A 451 -5.51 -5.00 0.56
CA TRP A 451 -4.48 -4.01 0.92
C TRP A 451 -3.16 -4.68 1.30
N LYS A 452 -3.22 -5.79 2.05
CA LYS A 452 -2.02 -6.50 2.52
C LYS A 452 -1.20 -7.10 1.39
N GLN A 453 -1.84 -7.53 0.30
CA GLN A 453 -1.19 -8.04 -0.91
C GLN A 453 -0.22 -7.04 -1.55
N VAL A 454 -0.43 -5.73 -1.33
CA VAL A 454 0.35 -4.65 -1.96
C VAL A 454 1.15 -3.81 -0.95
N MET A 455 1.18 -4.21 0.32
CA MET A 455 1.92 -3.54 1.39
C MET A 455 3.01 -4.44 1.98
N GLU A 456 4.08 -3.85 2.49
CA GLU A 456 5.19 -4.57 3.09
C GLU A 456 4.94 -5.00 4.54
N GLY A 457 5.46 -6.17 4.93
CA GLY A 457 5.34 -6.73 6.28
C GLY A 457 4.14 -7.64 6.46
N TYR A 458 3.61 -8.17 5.35
CA TYR A 458 2.47 -9.10 5.33
C TYR A 458 2.84 -10.39 4.58
N SER A 459 2.19 -11.48 4.97
CA SER A 459 2.28 -12.78 4.28
C SER A 459 1.72 -12.70 2.87
N GLU A 460 0.65 -11.94 2.69
CA GLU A 460 -0.13 -11.80 1.47
C GLU A 460 0.68 -11.13 0.34
N SER A 461 1.63 -10.26 0.69
CA SER A 461 2.60 -9.67 -0.25
C SER A 461 3.92 -10.45 -0.34
N GLY A 462 4.05 -11.56 0.37
CA GLY A 462 5.29 -12.35 0.44
C GLY A 462 6.45 -11.62 1.14
N THR A 463 6.15 -10.68 2.04
CA THR A 463 7.15 -9.85 2.72
C THR A 463 7.08 -9.91 4.25
N LEU A 464 6.58 -11.02 4.79
CA LEU A 464 6.49 -11.25 6.23
C LEU A 464 7.86 -11.10 6.93
N ASP A 465 8.94 -11.49 6.24
CA ASP A 465 10.31 -11.33 6.71
C ASP A 465 10.68 -9.88 7.06
N SER A 466 10.06 -8.88 6.42
CA SER A 466 10.30 -7.47 6.76
C SER A 466 9.81 -7.14 8.17
N ARG A 467 8.68 -7.74 8.57
CA ARG A 467 8.14 -7.60 9.93
C ARG A 467 8.98 -8.38 10.92
N ASP A 468 9.29 -9.63 10.60
CA ASP A 468 9.89 -10.55 11.56
C ASP A 468 11.38 -10.26 11.79
N ASN A 469 12.13 -9.87 10.74
CA ASN A 469 13.57 -9.59 10.84
C ASN A 469 13.88 -8.12 11.11
N PHE A 470 13.04 -7.19 10.64
CA PHE A 470 13.33 -5.74 10.70
C PHE A 470 12.28 -4.95 11.49
N LYS A 471 11.31 -5.61 12.15
CA LYS A 471 10.19 -4.94 12.83
C LYS A 471 9.49 -3.90 11.94
N TYR A 472 9.45 -4.14 10.62
CA TYR A 472 8.91 -3.20 9.63
C TYR A 472 7.61 -3.73 9.05
N ARG A 473 6.55 -2.96 9.22
CA ARG A 473 5.23 -3.26 8.67
C ARG A 473 4.52 -1.98 8.29
N GLU A 474 3.91 -1.99 7.12
CA GLU A 474 3.18 -0.86 6.56
C GLU A 474 1.70 -0.91 6.91
N TYR A 475 1.10 0.27 6.97
CA TYR A 475 -0.33 0.47 7.15
C TYR A 475 -0.76 1.56 6.17
N VAL A 476 -1.99 1.48 5.67
CA VAL A 476 -2.53 2.52 4.78
C VAL A 476 -2.65 3.83 5.57
N LYS A 477 -2.14 4.92 5.00
CA LYS A 477 -2.26 6.24 5.61
C LYS A 477 -3.71 6.72 5.53
N GLU A 478 -4.21 7.30 6.62
CA GLU A 478 -5.58 7.81 6.71
C GLU A 478 -5.89 8.87 5.63
N GLY A 479 -7.17 8.99 5.28
CA GLY A 479 -7.65 9.92 4.26
C GLY A 479 -7.65 9.36 2.83
N GLN A 480 -7.39 8.07 2.68
CA GLN A 480 -7.45 7.35 1.41
C GLN A 480 -8.55 6.29 1.47
N SER A 481 -9.15 5.96 0.32
CA SER A 481 -10.18 4.92 0.22
C SER A 481 -9.98 4.09 -1.04
N MET A 482 -10.57 2.91 -1.04
CA MET A 482 -10.67 2.03 -2.20
C MET A 482 -12.00 1.29 -2.11
N TYR A 483 -12.72 1.21 -3.22
CA TYR A 483 -14.03 0.57 -3.27
C TYR A 483 -14.00 -0.57 -4.28
N LYS A 484 -14.53 -1.72 -3.88
CA LYS A 484 -14.99 -2.77 -4.80
C LYS A 484 -16.36 -2.33 -5.32
N ILE A 485 -16.48 -2.28 -6.63
CA ILE A 485 -17.65 -1.78 -7.33
C ILE A 485 -18.23 -2.92 -8.16
N THR A 486 -19.45 -3.32 -7.84
CA THR A 486 -20.19 -4.33 -8.60
C THR A 486 -21.31 -3.63 -9.34
N GLU A 487 -21.28 -3.68 -10.67
CA GLU A 487 -22.31 -3.08 -11.52
C GLU A 487 -22.94 -4.15 -12.39
N THR A 488 -24.27 -4.16 -12.46
CA THR A 488 -25.04 -5.08 -13.29
C THR A 488 -25.98 -4.29 -14.18
N THR A 489 -25.88 -4.50 -15.50
CA THR A 489 -26.85 -4.01 -16.46
C THR A 489 -27.51 -5.18 -17.17
N GLU A 490 -28.83 -5.20 -17.16
CA GLU A 490 -29.65 -6.04 -18.02
C GLU A 490 -30.11 -5.23 -19.23
N ILE A 491 -29.82 -5.73 -20.42
CA ILE A 491 -30.18 -5.14 -21.71
C ILE A 491 -31.19 -6.08 -22.36
N THR A 492 -32.40 -5.61 -22.60
CA THR A 492 -33.41 -6.34 -23.37
C THR A 492 -33.55 -5.72 -24.75
N ILE A 493 -33.35 -6.52 -25.79
CA ILE A 493 -33.44 -6.11 -27.19
C ILE A 493 -34.67 -6.77 -27.80
N LYS A 494 -35.63 -5.95 -28.22
CA LYS A 494 -36.87 -6.39 -28.88
C LYS A 494 -36.82 -6.02 -30.36
N VAL A 495 -37.02 -7.00 -31.22
CA VAL A 495 -37.14 -6.80 -32.66
C VAL A 495 -38.60 -6.51 -32.99
N ASN A 496 -38.86 -5.36 -33.62
CA ASN A 496 -40.18 -4.88 -34.05
C ASN A 496 -41.22 -4.88 -32.91
N LYS A 497 -40.93 -4.12 -31.83
CA LYS A 497 -41.73 -4.07 -30.60
C LYS A 497 -43.22 -3.80 -30.85
N ASP A 498 -43.53 -2.90 -31.78
CA ASP A 498 -44.90 -2.50 -32.10
C ASP A 498 -45.58 -3.43 -33.13
N ASN A 499 -44.89 -4.49 -33.53
CA ASN A 499 -45.34 -5.46 -34.53
C ASN A 499 -45.84 -4.81 -35.84
N ILE A 500 -45.07 -3.85 -36.35
CA ILE A 500 -45.41 -3.16 -37.60
C ILE A 500 -45.29 -4.15 -38.76
N ASN A 501 -46.20 -4.03 -39.75
CA ASN A 501 -46.21 -4.92 -40.90
C ASN A 501 -45.10 -4.58 -41.90
N PHE A 502 -44.25 -5.56 -42.21
CA PHE A 502 -43.23 -5.46 -43.25
C PHE A 502 -43.61 -6.33 -44.44
N TYR A 503 -44.01 -5.73 -45.55
CA TYR A 503 -44.43 -6.47 -46.75
C TYR A 503 -43.23 -6.94 -47.56
N THR A 504 -43.24 -8.23 -47.92
CA THR A 504 -42.29 -8.77 -48.88
C THR A 504 -42.65 -8.30 -50.30
N HIS A 505 -41.67 -8.17 -51.18
CA HIS A 505 -41.92 -7.76 -52.55
C HIS A 505 -42.61 -8.89 -53.35
N ALA A 506 -43.70 -8.61 -54.06
CA ALA A 506 -44.50 -9.63 -54.76
C ALA A 506 -43.77 -10.41 -55.87
N HIS A 507 -42.68 -9.83 -56.39
CA HIS A 507 -41.78 -10.50 -57.36
C HIS A 507 -40.50 -11.05 -56.72
N MET A 508 -40.48 -11.23 -55.39
CA MET A 508 -39.39 -11.93 -54.71
C MET A 508 -39.31 -13.37 -55.26
N PRO A 509 -38.14 -13.82 -55.75
CA PRO A 509 -38.00 -15.15 -56.33
C PRO A 509 -38.29 -16.27 -55.34
N ASP A 510 -38.78 -17.40 -55.86
CA ASP A 510 -38.83 -18.65 -55.11
C ASP A 510 -37.45 -19.07 -54.60
N GLY A 511 -37.41 -19.63 -53.39
CA GLY A 511 -36.21 -20.24 -52.82
C GLY A 511 -36.12 -20.08 -51.31
N GLU A 512 -34.95 -20.42 -50.77
CA GLU A 512 -34.66 -20.32 -49.34
C GLU A 512 -34.07 -18.97 -48.98
N TYR A 513 -34.62 -18.35 -47.95
CA TYR A 513 -34.19 -17.09 -47.36
C TYR A 513 -33.88 -17.34 -45.90
N TYR A 514 -32.98 -16.56 -45.30
CA TYR A 514 -32.71 -16.66 -43.88
C TYR A 514 -33.12 -15.40 -43.14
N ILE A 515 -33.43 -15.60 -41.87
CA ILE A 515 -33.42 -14.55 -40.88
C ILE A 515 -32.54 -15.01 -39.75
N ARG A 516 -31.60 -14.15 -39.36
CA ARG A 516 -30.69 -14.43 -38.27
C ARG A 516 -30.49 -13.22 -37.37
N VAL A 517 -30.34 -13.52 -36.10
CA VAL A 517 -29.82 -12.58 -35.10
C VAL A 517 -28.43 -13.03 -34.73
N TRP A 518 -27.49 -12.09 -34.62
CA TRP A 518 -26.11 -12.36 -34.25
C TRP A 518 -25.49 -11.18 -33.53
N MET A 519 -24.37 -11.43 -32.85
CA MET A 519 -23.56 -10.39 -32.21
C MET A 519 -22.20 -10.34 -32.90
N ALA A 520 -21.76 -9.15 -33.31
CA ALA A 520 -20.47 -8.93 -33.92
C ALA A 520 -19.32 -9.01 -32.90
N ASP A 521 -18.11 -9.30 -33.39
CA ASP A 521 -16.89 -9.20 -32.60
C ASP A 521 -16.72 -7.77 -32.06
N ILE A 522 -16.35 -7.66 -30.78
CA ILE A 522 -16.05 -6.39 -30.12
C ILE A 522 -14.53 -6.28 -29.96
N ASN A 523 -13.93 -5.31 -30.64
CA ASN A 523 -12.52 -4.98 -30.43
C ASN A 523 -12.38 -4.12 -29.15
N LEU A 524 -11.93 -4.74 -28.06
CA LEU A 524 -11.76 -4.10 -26.75
C LEU A 524 -10.65 -3.03 -26.76
N ALA A 525 -9.74 -3.08 -27.73
CA ALA A 525 -8.68 -2.08 -27.90
C ALA A 525 -9.09 -0.90 -28.81
N SER A 526 -10.34 -0.82 -29.28
CA SER A 526 -10.74 0.20 -30.25
C SER A 526 -10.89 1.60 -29.63
N ASN A 527 -10.57 2.63 -30.42
CA ASN A 527 -10.72 4.04 -30.05
C ASN A 527 -12.19 4.49 -29.87
N ASN A 528 -13.16 3.60 -30.12
CA ASN A 528 -14.59 3.87 -29.91
C ASN A 528 -14.97 3.81 -28.42
N PHE A 529 -14.09 3.31 -27.56
CA PHE A 529 -14.21 3.50 -26.12
C PHE A 529 -13.75 4.91 -25.78
N THR A 530 -14.65 5.67 -25.14
CA THR A 530 -14.44 7.09 -24.79
C THR A 530 -13.28 7.32 -23.79
N SER A 531 -12.72 6.26 -23.22
CA SER A 531 -11.48 6.26 -22.44
C SER A 531 -10.44 5.35 -23.09
N ILE A 532 -9.40 5.95 -23.66
CA ILE A 532 -8.31 5.26 -24.39
C ILE A 532 -7.46 4.34 -23.47
N ASN A 533 -7.68 4.36 -22.15
CA ASN A 533 -6.80 3.75 -21.15
C ASN A 533 -7.49 2.79 -20.17
N ASN A 534 -8.62 2.15 -20.52
CA ASN A 534 -9.18 1.12 -19.65
C ASN A 534 -8.27 -0.11 -19.63
N ALA A 535 -8.03 -0.69 -18.46
CA ALA A 535 -7.04 -1.77 -18.34
C ALA A 535 -7.46 -3.05 -19.10
N TYR A 536 -8.76 -3.28 -19.33
CA TYR A 536 -9.25 -4.42 -20.12
C TYR A 536 -8.94 -4.31 -21.62
N ASN A 537 -8.44 -3.17 -22.12
CA ASN A 537 -8.12 -2.99 -23.55
C ASN A 537 -7.05 -4.00 -24.02
N LEU A 538 -6.24 -4.52 -23.10
CA LEU A 538 -5.21 -5.53 -23.36
C LEU A 538 -5.78 -6.93 -23.69
N LEU A 539 -7.08 -7.17 -23.44
CA LEU A 539 -7.73 -8.46 -23.69
C LEU A 539 -7.97 -8.75 -25.18
N GLY A 540 -7.79 -7.76 -26.07
CA GLY A 540 -7.90 -7.93 -27.51
C GLY A 540 -9.35 -7.94 -28.00
N THR A 541 -9.80 -9.03 -28.61
CA THR A 541 -11.14 -9.12 -29.22
C THR A 541 -12.04 -10.05 -28.42
N LEU A 542 -13.17 -9.52 -27.96
CA LEU A 542 -14.28 -10.30 -27.46
C LEU A 542 -15.08 -10.83 -28.65
N LYS A 543 -15.03 -12.15 -28.86
CA LYS A 543 -15.74 -12.82 -29.94
C LYS A 543 -17.25 -12.73 -29.75
N GLY A 544 -17.93 -12.36 -30.83
CA GLY A 544 -19.37 -12.25 -30.90
C GLY A 544 -20.08 -13.60 -30.84
N ILE A 545 -21.36 -13.64 -31.24
CA ILE A 545 -22.18 -14.85 -31.26
C ILE A 545 -22.81 -14.98 -32.64
N VAL A 546 -22.46 -16.04 -33.39
CA VAL A 546 -22.91 -16.23 -34.77
C VAL A 546 -23.25 -17.70 -35.03
N PRO A 547 -24.54 -18.05 -35.30
CA PRO A 547 -25.74 -17.24 -35.05
C PRO A 547 -26.14 -17.24 -33.57
N LEU A 548 -26.79 -16.16 -33.11
CA LEU A 548 -27.50 -16.14 -31.84
C LEU A 548 -28.87 -16.81 -31.98
N ASP A 549 -29.59 -16.57 -33.07
CA ASP A 549 -30.85 -17.24 -33.45
C ASP A 549 -30.96 -17.21 -34.98
N GLU A 550 -31.53 -18.24 -35.59
CA GLU A 550 -31.62 -18.34 -37.06
C GLU A 550 -32.76 -19.27 -37.48
N ILE A 551 -33.50 -18.85 -38.52
CA ILE A 551 -34.50 -19.68 -39.20
C ILE A 551 -34.34 -19.56 -40.72
N ILE A 552 -34.74 -20.61 -41.44
CA ILE A 552 -34.80 -20.63 -42.90
C ILE A 552 -36.25 -20.57 -43.36
N ILE A 553 -36.55 -19.62 -44.23
CA ILE A 553 -37.86 -19.35 -44.82
C ILE A 553 -37.88 -19.88 -46.24
N THR A 554 -38.96 -20.58 -46.60
CA THR A 554 -39.14 -21.06 -47.96
C THR A 554 -40.20 -20.21 -48.66
N VAL A 555 -39.78 -19.47 -49.69
CA VAL A 555 -40.67 -18.69 -50.55
C VAL A 555 -41.07 -19.55 -51.74
N LYS A 556 -42.38 -19.74 -51.93
CA LYS A 556 -42.96 -20.46 -53.07
C LYS A 556 -44.24 -19.79 -53.54
N GLY A 557 -44.20 -19.21 -54.74
CA GLY A 557 -45.31 -18.45 -55.30
C GLY A 557 -45.43 -17.04 -54.73
N SER A 558 -46.49 -16.35 -55.14
CA SER A 558 -46.76 -14.96 -54.78
C SER A 558 -48.23 -14.74 -54.41
N MET A 559 -48.53 -13.59 -53.83
CA MET A 559 -49.89 -13.16 -53.54
C MET A 559 -50.80 -13.13 -54.78
N TYR A 560 -50.23 -13.06 -55.98
CA TYR A 560 -51.00 -13.11 -57.23
C TYR A 560 -51.61 -14.50 -57.49
N ASP A 561 -51.00 -15.56 -56.95
CA ASP A 561 -51.49 -16.93 -57.07
C ASP A 561 -52.72 -17.19 -56.19
N ASP A 562 -52.97 -16.33 -55.19
CA ASP A 562 -54.14 -16.40 -54.31
C ASP A 562 -55.30 -15.51 -54.80
N THR A 563 -55.05 -14.66 -55.80
CA THR A 563 -56.04 -13.72 -56.37
C THR A 563 -56.63 -14.15 -57.71
N ASN A 564 -56.05 -15.20 -58.31
CA ASN A 564 -56.54 -15.85 -59.53
C ASN A 564 -57.20 -17.18 -59.18
#